data_AF-A0A4Q3UP02-F1
#
_entry.id   AF-A0A4Q3UP02-F1
#
_cell.length_a   1.000
_cell.length_b   1.000
_cell.length_c   1.000
_cell.angle_alpha   90.00
_cell.angle_beta   90.00
_cell.angle_gamma   90.00
#
_symmetry.space_group_name_H-M   'P 1'
#
loop_
_entity.id
_entity.type
_entity.pdbx_description
1 polymer ?
#
loop_
_entity_poly.entity_id
_entity_poly.type
_entity_poly.pdbx_seq_one_letter_code
_entity_poly.pdbx_strand_id
1 'polypeptide(L)' 'MRRIPKAIYQSVEELDNVIALREADAASLQPGPSRQSILKEVAQLRAYADMKRWIASPAKSANAR' A
#
# COMPACT_ATOMS: atom_id res chain seq x y z
N MET A 1 -0.25 -22.62 9.44
CA MET A 1 0.50 -21.58 8.70
C MET A 1 -0.49 -20.68 7.96
N ARG A 2 -0.73 -19.44 8.42
CA ARG A 2 -1.59 -18.49 7.70
C ARG A 2 -0.82 -18.00 6.47
N ARG A 3 -1.28 -18.32 5.27
CA ARG A 3 -0.73 -17.77 4.02
C ARG A 3 -0.95 -16.26 4.06
N ILE A 4 0.10 -15.47 4.19
CA ILE A 4 0.00 -14.01 4.04
C ILE A 4 -0.24 -13.77 2.54
N PRO A 5 -1.41 -13.24 2.14
CA PRO A 5 -1.65 -12.95 0.74
C PRO A 5 -0.62 -11.93 0.28
N LYS A 6 0.11 -12.26 -0.80
CA LYS A 6 1.09 -11.32 -1.40
C LYS A 6 0.33 -10.04 -1.75
N ALA A 7 0.92 -8.88 -1.43
CA ALA A 7 0.36 -7.56 -1.75
C ALA A 7 -0.13 -7.43 -3.20
N ILE A 8 0.48 -8.19 -4.12
CA ILE A 8 0.10 -8.30 -5.54
C ILE A 8 -1.40 -8.61 -5.74
N TYR A 9 -1.98 -9.45 -4.89
CA TYR A 9 -3.37 -9.90 -5.00
C TYR A 9 -4.37 -9.01 -4.28
N GLN A 10 -3.91 -7.97 -3.56
CA GLN A 10 -4.78 -7.12 -2.77
C GLN A 10 -5.45 -6.03 -3.63
N SER A 11 -6.71 -5.70 -3.36
CA SER A 11 -7.36 -4.51 -3.93
C SER A 11 -6.68 -3.22 -3.43
N VAL A 12 -7.01 -2.08 -4.03
CA VAL A 12 -6.53 -0.78 -3.51
C VAL A 12 -7.03 -0.56 -2.07
N GLU A 13 -8.29 -0.91 -1.77
CA GLU A 13 -8.82 -0.75 -0.41
C GLU A 13 -8.14 -1.69 0.59
N GLU A 14 -7.80 -2.91 0.19
CA GLU A 14 -7.06 -3.84 1.04
C GLU A 14 -5.65 -3.31 1.34
N LEU A 15 -4.97 -2.72 0.36
CA LEU A 15 -3.68 -2.07 0.56
C LEU A 15 -3.79 -0.86 1.50
N ASP A 16 -4.82 -0.02 1.33
CA ASP A 16 -5.06 1.13 2.20
C ASP A 16 -5.32 0.70 3.66
N ASN A 17 -6.06 -0.40 3.87
CA ASN A 17 -6.27 -0.96 5.20
C ASN A 17 -4.95 -1.47 5.83
N VAL A 18 -4.10 -2.16 5.07
CA VAL A 18 -2.80 -2.60 5.58
C VAL A 18 -1.91 -1.40 5.89
N ILE A 19 -1.90 -0.37 5.05
CA ILE A 19 -1.17 0.88 5.29
C ILE A 19 -1.60 1.50 6.62
N ALA A 20 -2.90 1.67 6.84
CA ALA A 20 -3.43 2.26 8.08
C ALA A 20 -3.02 1.47 9.33
N LEU A 21 -3.09 0.13 9.28
CA LEU A 21 -2.66 -0.73 10.38
C LEU A 21 -1.16 -0.56 10.67
N ARG A 22 -0.31 -0.57 9.64
CA ARG A 22 1.15 -0.42 9.81
C ARG A 22 1.55 0.98 10.27
N GLU A 23 0.80 2.00 9.89
CA GLU A 23 1.01 3.36 10.40
C GLU A 23 0.67 3.47 11.89
N ALA A 24 -0.41 2.82 12.34
CA ALA A 24 -0.74 2.74 13.76
C ALA A 24 0.35 2.01 14.55
N ASP A 25 0.85 0.87 14.04
CA ASP A 25 1.97 0.15 14.63
C ASP A 25 3.21 1.06 14.74
N ALA A 26 3.56 1.77 13.67
CA ALA A 26 4.69 2.70 13.66
C ALA A 26 4.52 3.91 14.58
N ALA A 27 3.29 4.36 14.81
CA ALA A 27 2.97 5.45 15.73
C ALA A 27 3.11 5.02 17.21
N SER A 28 2.88 3.73 17.50
CA SER A 28 3.05 3.17 18.85
C SER A 28 4.52 2.97 19.24
N LEU A 29 5.43 2.94 18.25
CA LEU A 29 6.85 2.73 18.46
C LEU A 29 7.61 4.04 18.68
N GLN A 30 8.58 4.00 19.59
CA GLN A 30 9.56 5.08 19.72
C GLN A 30 10.39 5.24 18.44
N PRO A 31 10.92 6.43 18.15
CA PRO A 31 11.86 6.63 17.05
C PRO A 31 13.03 5.64 17.13
N GLY A 32 13.25 4.88 16.06
CA GLY A 32 14.30 3.87 16.02
C GLY A 32 14.20 2.96 14.79
N PRO A 33 15.11 1.97 14.68
CA PRO A 33 15.19 1.08 13.52
C PRO A 33 13.89 0.33 13.23
N SER A 34 13.18 -0.12 14.26
CA SER A 34 11.90 -0.83 14.11
C SER A 34 10.82 0.05 13.49
N ARG A 35 10.67 1.29 13.98
CA ARG A 35 9.75 2.27 13.40
C ARG A 35 10.12 2.60 11.96
N GLN A 36 11.40 2.79 11.67
CA GLN A 36 11.88 3.08 10.32
C GLN A 36 11.64 1.92 9.35
N SER A 37 11.77 0.67 9.80
CA SER A 37 11.45 -0.52 9.00
C SER A 37 9.98 -0.54 8.59
N ILE A 38 9.07 -0.29 9.53
CA ILE A 38 7.63 -0.24 9.25
C ILE A 38 7.29 0.91 8.30
N LEU A 39 7.87 2.11 8.51
CA LEU A 39 7.63 3.25 7.61
C LEU A 39 8.14 2.98 6.18
N LYS A 40 9.23 2.21 6.01
CA LYS A 40 9.67 1.77 4.68
C LYS A 40 8.68 0.81 4.03
N GLU A 41 8.13 -0.13 4.79
CA GLU A 41 7.08 -1.05 4.32
C GLU A 41 5.83 -0.26 3.89
N VAL A 42 5.39 0.71 4.70
CA VAL A 42 4.27 1.61 4.37
C VAL A 42 4.52 2.38 3.07
N ALA A 43 5.71 2.94 2.88
CA ALA A 43 6.04 3.66 1.65
C ALA A 43 5.96 2.78 0.40
N GLN A 44 6.40 1.51 0.50
CA GLN A 44 6.30 0.54 -0.58
C GLN A 44 4.83 0.19 -0.90
N LEU A 45 4.01 -0.01 0.14
CA LEU A 45 2.59 -0.31 -0.04
C LEU A 45 1.85 0.86 -0.69
N ARG A 46 2.14 2.10 -0.30
CA ARG A 46 1.58 3.32 -0.93
C ARG A 46 1.94 3.39 -2.42
N ALA A 47 3.20 3.19 -2.77
CA ALA A 47 3.62 3.17 -4.17
C ALA A 47 2.87 2.10 -4.99
N TYR A 48 2.61 0.93 -4.38
CA TYR A 48 1.87 -0.13 -5.03
C TYR A 48 0.37 0.20 -5.19
N ALA A 49 -0.24 0.80 -4.17
CA ALA A 49 -1.62 1.29 -4.23
C ALA A 49 -1.78 2.36 -5.31
N ASP A 50 -0.85 3.31 -5.40
CA ASP A 50 -0.85 4.36 -6.42
C ASP A 50 -0.70 3.78 -7.83
N MET A 51 0.18 2.79 -8.03
CA MET A 51 0.30 2.08 -9.30
C MET A 51 -1.01 1.37 -9.69
N LYS A 52 -1.68 0.71 -8.72
CA LYS A 52 -2.99 0.08 -8.98
C LYS A 52 -4.05 1.11 -9.30
N ARG A 53 -4.10 2.25 -8.59
CA ARG A 53 -5.01 3.36 -8.90
C ARG A 53 -4.74 3.90 -10.30
N TRP A 54 -3.50 4.02 -10.71
CA TRP A 54 -3.15 4.48 -12.06
C TRP A 54 -3.61 3.51 -13.16
N ILE A 55 -3.42 2.20 -12.95
CA ILE A 55 -3.88 1.17 -13.90
C ILE A 55 -5.42 1.06 -13.93
N ALA A 56 -6.07 1.17 -12.76
CA ALA A 56 -7.52 1.10 -12.64
C ALA A 56 -8.21 2.41 -13.03
N SER A 57 -7.50 3.54 -13.00
CA SER A 57 -8.01 4.81 -13.49
C SER A 57 -8.21 4.67 -14.99
N PRO A 58 -9.44 4.91 -15.51
CA PRO A 58 -9.67 4.99 -16.93
C PRO A 58 -9.02 6.28 -17.40
N ALA A 59 -7.70 6.23 -17.62
CA ALA A 59 -7.02 7.24 -18.40
C ALA A 59 -7.65 7.16 -19.78
N LYS A 60 -8.65 8.02 -20.00
CA LYS A 60 -9.05 8.58 -21.28
C LYS A 60 -8.56 7.73 -22.44
N SER A 61 -9.26 6.63 -22.72
CA SER A 61 -9.35 6.13 -24.10
C SER A 61 -10.15 7.14 -24.94
N ALA A 62 -9.80 8.42 -24.84
CA ALA A 62 -10.10 9.48 -25.77
C ALA A 62 -9.19 9.34 -27.01
N ASN A 63 -9.02 8.11 -27.48
CA ASN A 63 -8.99 7.83 -28.91
C ASN A 63 -10.44 7.59 -29.34
N ALA A 64 -11.28 8.59 -29.10
CA ALA A 64 -12.39 8.85 -30.00
C ALA A 64 -11.75 9.49 -31.25
N ARG A 65 -11.24 8.64 -32.14
CA ARG A 65 -10.94 9.00 -33.52
C ARG A 65 -12.19 8.78 -34.35
#